data_AF-A0A5B2TN05-F1
#
_entry.id   AF-A0A5B2TN05-F1
#
_cell.length_a   1.000
_cell.length_b   1.000
_cell.length_c   1.000
_cell.angle_alpha   90.00
_cell.angle_beta   90.00
_cell.angle_gamma   90.00
#
_symmetry.space_group_name_H-M   'P 1'
#
loop_
_entity.id
_entity.type
_entity.pdbx_description
1 polymer ?
#
loop_
_entity_poly.entity_id
_entity_poly.type
_entity_poly.pdbx_seq_one_letter_code
_entity_poly.pdbx_strand_id
1 'polypeptide(L)'
;MDKDALTAWALRNGWVMIGGHPSLAKPTAPKEAIVRLVFKATVVNLEVKKPAGKWEKVGGDSYAKVALPEDDEDALPTGLGFEKVPSITKLMQDGRDRKVFAGFG
;
A
#
# COMPACT_ATOMS: atom_id res chain seq x y z
N MET A 1 -12.33 2.16 8.25
CA MET A 1 -12.05 0.82 7.68
C MET A 1 -11.26 -0.01 8.68
N ASP A 2 -11.38 -1.33 8.70
CA ASP A 2 -10.54 -2.20 9.55
C ASP A 2 -9.32 -2.77 8.80
N LYS A 3 -8.54 -3.61 9.50
CA LYS A 3 -7.33 -4.25 8.96
C LYS A 3 -7.62 -5.12 7.74
N ASP A 4 -8.70 -5.90 7.77
CA ASP A 4 -9.00 -6.88 6.72
C ASP A 4 -9.53 -6.16 5.48
N ALA A 5 -10.40 -5.17 5.67
CA ALA A 5 -10.86 -4.29 4.60
C ALA A 5 -9.71 -3.53 3.93
N LEU A 6 -8.76 -2.98 4.70
CA LEU A 6 -7.58 -2.31 4.14
C LEU A 6 -6.62 -3.28 3.45
N THR A 7 -6.48 -4.50 3.96
CA THR A 7 -5.68 -5.54 3.31
C THR A 7 -6.30 -5.91 1.96
N ALA A 8 -7.61 -6.17 1.92
CA ALA A 8 -8.33 -6.48 0.70
C ALA A 8 -8.24 -5.34 -0.33
N TRP A 9 -8.45 -4.09 0.10
CA TRP A 9 -8.28 -2.91 -0.74
C TRP A 9 -6.87 -2.85 -1.35
N ALA A 10 -5.83 -3.00 -0.52
CA ALA A 10 -4.45 -2.94 -0.98
C ALA A 10 -4.17 -4.03 -2.03
N LEU A 11 -4.58 -5.27 -1.75
CA LEU A 11 -4.36 -6.38 -2.65
C LEU A 11 -5.09 -6.21 -3.99
N ARG A 12 -6.32 -5.72 -3.99
CA ARG A 12 -7.03 -5.36 -5.23
C ARG A 12 -6.28 -4.27 -6.01
N ASN A 13 -5.70 -3.32 -5.29
CA ASN A 13 -5.00 -2.16 -5.84
C ASN A 13 -3.51 -2.39 -6.16
N GLY A 14 -3.12 -3.63 -6.47
CA GLY A 14 -1.78 -3.96 -6.94
C GLY A 14 -0.73 -4.16 -5.86
N TRP A 15 -1.09 -4.06 -4.57
CA TRP A 15 -0.19 -4.40 -3.48
C TRP A 15 -0.05 -5.92 -3.35
N VAL A 16 1.05 -6.34 -2.71
CA VAL A 16 1.35 -7.76 -2.43
C VAL A 16 1.83 -7.92 -0.99
N MET A 17 1.65 -9.10 -0.41
CA MET A 17 2.16 -9.38 0.94
C MET A 17 3.66 -9.64 0.89
N ILE A 18 4.44 -8.78 1.55
CA ILE A 18 5.89 -8.94 1.71
C ILE A 18 6.22 -8.76 3.19
N GLY A 19 6.86 -9.77 3.80
CA GLY A 19 7.26 -9.73 5.21
C GLY A 19 6.08 -9.51 6.17
N GLY A 20 4.88 -10.04 5.84
CA GLY A 20 3.68 -9.90 6.67
C GLY A 20 2.91 -8.59 6.50
N HIS A 21 3.31 -7.72 5.57
CA HIS A 21 2.69 -6.42 5.32
C HIS A 21 2.23 -6.29 3.86
N PRO A 22 1.04 -5.72 3.59
CA PRO A 22 0.72 -5.23 2.25
C PRO A 22 1.78 -4.23 1.84
N SER A 23 2.41 -4.46 0.70
CA SER A 23 3.57 -3.69 0.24
C SER A 23 3.53 -3.42 -1.26
N LEU A 24 4.15 -2.31 -1.65
CA LEU A 24 4.51 -2.00 -3.03
C LEU A 24 6.02 -2.16 -3.21
N ALA A 25 6.40 -2.61 -4.41
CA ALA A 25 7.77 -2.89 -4.80
C ALA A 25 8.04 -2.31 -6.18
N LYS A 26 9.32 -2.06 -6.52
CA LYS A 26 9.66 -1.61 -7.87
C LYS A 26 9.36 -2.71 -8.91
N PRO A 27 9.11 -2.34 -10.18
CA PRO A 27 9.04 -3.30 -11.28
C PRO A 27 10.24 -4.24 -11.34
N THR A 28 11.45 -3.67 -11.20
CA THR A 28 12.74 -4.37 -11.31
C THR A 28 13.13 -5.17 -10.07
N ALA A 29 12.50 -4.92 -8.92
CA ALA A 29 12.80 -5.59 -7.65
C ALA A 29 11.49 -6.00 -6.94
N PRO A 30 10.71 -6.93 -7.52
CA PRO A 30 9.35 -7.27 -7.07
C PRO A 30 9.26 -7.82 -5.66
N LYS A 31 10.35 -8.39 -5.15
CA LYS A 31 10.45 -9.01 -3.82
C LYS A 31 10.91 -8.03 -2.74
N GLU A 32 11.29 -6.81 -3.12
CA GLU A 32 11.77 -5.79 -2.21
C GLU A 32 10.71 -4.70 -2.00
N ALA A 33 10.09 -4.71 -0.82
CA ALA A 33 9.15 -3.69 -0.42
C ALA A 33 9.84 -2.32 -0.31
N ILE A 34 9.25 -1.30 -0.93
CA ILE A 34 9.66 0.11 -0.84
C ILE A 34 8.59 0.98 -0.18
N VAL A 35 7.33 0.54 -0.21
CA VAL A 35 6.22 1.12 0.57
C VAL A 35 5.50 -0.04 1.25
N ARG A 36 5.07 0.13 2.50
CA ARG A 36 4.28 -0.87 3.22
C ARG A 36 3.21 -0.26 4.11
N LEU A 37 2.12 -0.99 4.30
CA LEU A 37 1.13 -0.72 5.34
C LEU A 37 1.48 -1.53 6.60
N VAL A 38 1.72 -0.83 7.70
CA VAL A 38 2.00 -1.45 9.00
C VAL A 38 0.76 -1.33 9.88
N PHE A 39 0.09 -2.46 10.07
CA PHE A 39 -1.08 -2.60 10.91
C PHE A 39 -0.67 -2.79 12.38
N LYS A 40 -1.18 -1.93 13.26
CA LYS A 40 -1.08 -2.05 14.72
C LYS A 40 -2.47 -2.36 15.29
N ALA A 41 -2.59 -2.38 16.62
CA ALA A 41 -3.85 -2.72 17.27
C ALA A 41 -5.04 -1.82 16.85
N THR A 42 -4.83 -0.50 16.80
CA THR A 42 -5.90 0.48 16.54
C THR A 42 -5.60 1.45 15.39
N VAL A 43 -4.38 1.40 14.86
CA VAL A 43 -3.89 2.32 13.85
C VAL A 43 -3.20 1.57 12.72
N VAL A 44 -3.19 2.19 11.56
CA VAL A 44 -2.40 1.77 10.40
C VAL A 44 -1.41 2.88 10.05
N ASN A 45 -0.18 2.50 9.73
CA ASN A 45 0.83 3.42 9.24
C ASN A 45 1.20 3.12 7.79
N LEU A 46 1.46 4.17 7.02
CA LEU A 46 2.12 4.10 5.73
C LEU A 46 3.61 4.37 5.95
N GLU A 47 4.45 3.39 5.60
CA GLU A 47 5.89 3.51 5.73
C GLU A 47 6.58 3.37 4.38
N VAL A 48 7.64 4.17 4.18
CA VAL A 48 8.47 4.14 2.97
C VAL A 48 9.89 3.78 3.35
N LYS A 49 10.54 2.96 2.51
CA LYS A 49 11.94 2.56 2.69
C LYS A 49 12.86 3.61 2.08
N LYS A 50 13.74 4.19 2.88
CA LYS A 50 14.81 5.09 2.40
C LYS A 50 15.86 4.31 1.60
N PRO A 51 16.67 4.99 0.76
CA PRO A 51 17.78 4.35 0.05
C PRO A 51 18.76 3.61 0.97
N ALA A 52 18.97 4.11 2.20
CA ALA A 52 19.78 3.46 3.23
C ALA A 52 19.11 2.24 3.90
N GLY A 53 17.94 1.81 3.43
CA GLY A 53 17.20 0.65 3.92
C GLY A 53 16.33 0.89 5.15
N LYS A 54 16.41 2.06 5.79
CA LYS A 54 15.59 2.42 6.96
C LYS A 54 14.14 2.73 6.56
N TRP A 55 13.19 2.19 7.31
CA TRP A 55 11.77 2.54 7.19
C TRP A 55 11.46 3.86 7.88
N GLU A 56 10.67 4.69 7.22
CA GLU A 56 10.16 5.96 7.74
C GLU A 56 8.64 5.98 7.64
N LYS A 57 7.98 6.36 8.74
CA LYS A 57 6.54 6.61 8.76
C LYS A 57 6.26 7.92 8.05
N VAL A 58 5.50 7.85 6.96
CA VAL A 58 5.07 9.02 6.16
C VAL A 58 3.73 9.54 6.63
N GLY A 59 2.85 8.63 7.05
CA GLY A 59 1.54 8.94 7.57
C GLY A 59 0.93 7.75 8.31
N GLY A 60 -0.22 7.96 8.91
CA GLY A 60 -0.94 6.90 9.60
C GLY A 60 -1.96 7.45 10.57
N ASP A 61 -3.10 6.78 10.62
CA ASP A 61 -4.24 7.15 11.43
C ASP A 61 -4.92 5.91 12.02
N SER A 62 -5.84 6.15 12.94
CA SER A 62 -6.75 5.14 13.48
C SER A 62 -7.63 4.55 12.38
N TYR A 63 -7.95 3.26 12.51
CA TYR A 63 -8.86 2.56 11.61
C TYR A 63 -10.21 3.28 11.41
N ALA A 64 -10.71 3.92 12.47
CA ALA A 64 -11.95 4.70 12.45
C ALA A 64 -11.89 5.95 11.55
N LYS A 65 -10.70 6.51 11.34
CA LYS A 65 -10.48 7.72 10.52
C LYS A 65 -10.04 7.43 9.10
N VAL A 66 -9.62 6.19 8.82
CA VAL A 66 -9.28 5.77 7.47
C VAL A 66 -10.56 5.44 6.72
N ALA A 67 -10.84 6.20 5.67
CA ALA A 67 -11.99 6.05 4.81
C ALA A 67 -11.58 6.14 3.33
N LEU A 68 -12.26 5.36 2.48
CA LEU A 68 -12.24 5.56 1.04
C LEU A 68 -13.16 6.74 0.70
N PRO A 69 -12.87 7.50 -0.38
CA PRO A 69 -13.85 8.40 -0.97
C PRO A 69 -15.15 7.64 -1.31
N GLU A 70 -16.30 8.26 -1.10
CA GLU A 70 -17.61 7.61 -1.29
C GLU A 70 -17.85 7.18 -2.75
N ASP A 71 -17.25 7.89 -3.70
CA ASP A 71 -17.48 7.71 -5.13
C ASP A 71 -16.49 6.74 -5.83
N ASP A 72 -15.45 6.28 -5.12
CA ASP A 72 -14.41 5.44 -5.73
C ASP A 72 -13.77 4.48 -4.71
N GLU A 73 -14.12 3.19 -4.82
CA GLU A 73 -13.60 2.14 -3.96
C GLU A 73 -12.13 1.77 -4.23
N ASP A 74 -11.56 2.24 -5.34
CA ASP A 74 -10.16 2.04 -5.73
C ASP A 74 -9.30 3.29 -5.53
N ALA A 75 -9.91 4.42 -5.16
CA ALA A 75 -9.19 5.61 -4.76
C ALA A 75 -8.32 5.36 -3.51
N LEU A 76 -7.34 6.26 -3.34
CA LEU A 76 -6.44 6.21 -2.18
C LEU A 76 -7.21 6.52 -0.89
N PRO A 77 -7.10 5.69 0.16
CA PRO A 77 -7.69 5.98 1.44
C PRO A 77 -7.16 7.30 2.02
N THR A 78 -8.07 8.08 2.58
CA THR A 78 -7.75 9.33 3.26
C THR A 78 -7.09 9.07 4.62
N GLY A 79 -6.34 10.05 5.12
CA GLY A 79 -5.70 10.00 6.46
C GLY A 79 -4.37 9.23 6.55
N LEU A 80 -3.97 8.48 5.51
CA LEU A 80 -2.74 7.67 5.53
C LEU A 80 -1.51 8.35 4.96
N GLY A 81 -1.64 9.53 4.35
CA GLY A 81 -0.51 10.28 3.82
C GLY A 81 -0.01 9.75 2.47
N PHE A 82 -0.85 9.08 1.68
CA PHE A 82 -0.46 8.56 0.35
C PHE A 82 0.03 9.68 -0.58
N GLU A 83 -0.52 10.88 -0.46
CA GLU A 83 -0.14 12.07 -1.23
C GLU A 83 1.32 12.49 -1.01
N LYS A 84 1.93 12.09 0.12
CA LYS A 84 3.33 12.36 0.44
C LYS A 84 4.29 11.31 -0.12
N VAL A 85 3.78 10.22 -0.70
CA VAL A 85 4.60 9.16 -1.30
C VAL A 85 4.70 9.39 -2.81
N PRO A 86 5.87 9.77 -3.33
CA PRO A 86 6.03 10.01 -4.76
C PRO A 86 5.67 8.77 -5.57
N SER A 87 4.94 8.97 -6.67
CA SER A 87 4.62 7.93 -7.65
C SER A 87 3.88 6.71 -7.10
N ILE A 88 3.18 6.82 -5.96
CA ILE A 88 2.47 5.69 -5.34
C ILE A 88 1.41 5.06 -6.26
N THR A 89 0.67 5.89 -7.01
CA THR A 89 -0.32 5.43 -8.00
C THR A 89 0.34 4.65 -9.14
N LYS A 90 1.54 5.06 -9.57
CA LYS A 90 2.31 4.34 -10.59
C LYS A 90 2.77 2.98 -10.07
N LEU A 91 3.24 2.90 -8.82
CA LEU A 91 3.60 1.63 -8.19
C LEU A 91 2.41 0.67 -8.06
N MET A 92 1.24 1.20 -7.72
CA MET A 92 -0.02 0.43 -7.68
C MET A 92 -0.39 -0.10 -9.07
N GLN A 93 -0.28 0.75 -10.10
CA GLN A 93 -0.52 0.34 -11.48
C GLN A 93 0.46 -0.77 -11.90
N ASP A 94 1.75 -0.59 -11.67
CA ASP A 94 2.77 -1.59 -12.00
C ASP A 94 2.52 -2.92 -11.28
N GLY A 95 2.01 -2.87 -10.04
CA GLY A 95 1.60 -4.03 -9.27
C GLY A 95 0.37 -4.75 -9.86
N ARG A 96 -0.64 -3.99 -10.31
CA ARG A 96 -1.82 -4.55 -11.01
C ARG A 96 -1.43 -5.19 -12.34
N ASP A 97 -0.66 -4.48 -13.15
CA ASP A 97 -0.18 -4.95 -14.45
C ASP A 97 0.56 -6.29 -14.27
N ARG A 98 1.45 -6.39 -13.28
CA ARG A 98 2.16 -7.64 -12.97
C ARG A 98 1.22 -8.80 -12.63
N LYS A 99 0.15 -8.56 -11.86
CA LYS A 99 -0.82 -9.61 -11.52
C LYS A 99 -1.56 -10.11 -12.75
N VAL A 100 -1.94 -9.21 -13.64
CA VAL A 100 -2.60 -9.55 -14.91
C VAL A 100 -1.67 -10.41 -15.77
N PHE A 101 -0.42 -9.97 -16.00
CA PHE A 101 0.53 -10.72 -16.82
C PHE A 101 1.00 -12.04 -16.21
N ALA A 102 1.04 -12.17 -14.88
CA ALA A 102 1.35 -13.44 -14.22
C ALA A 102 0.26 -14.51 -14.43
N GLY A 103 -0.97 -14.12 -14.77
CA GLY A 103 -2.07 -15.04 -15.07
C GLY A 103 -2.09 -15.55 -16.53
N PHE A 104 -1.24 -15.01 -17.40
CA PHE A 104 -1.15 -15.40 -18.82
C PHE A 104 0.01 -16.37 -19.12
N GLY A 105 0.75 -16.82 -18.10
CA GLY A 105 1.91 -17.71 -18.23
C GLY A 105 1.64 -19.15 -17.84
#